data_AF-A0A852EHF5-F1
#
_entry.id   AF-A0A852EHF5-F1
#
_cell.length_a   1.000
_cell.length_b   1.000
_cell.length_c   1.000
_cell.angle_alpha   90.00
_cell.angle_beta   90.00
_cell.angle_gamma   90.00
#
_symmetry.space_group_name_H-M   'P 1'
#
loop_
_entity.id
_entity.type
_entity.pdbx_description
1 polymer ?
#
loop_
_entity_poly.entity_id
_entity_poly.type
_entity_poly.pdbx_seq_one_letter_code
_entity_poly.pdbx_strand_id
1 'polypeptide(L)'
;QAPLSEVLREFERIQREQREANACTERQEWWERRSRLDLRMQSLIQSLDSEVLGCWRGLLLPRDPGNSVLEEQELARLLRELRDCGWERP
;
A
#
# COMPACT_ATOMS: atom_id res chain seq x y z
N GLN A 1 10.41 -9.08 -1.63
CA GLN A 1 9.09 -9.47 -1.12
C GLN A 1 9.24 -9.76 0.37
N ALA A 2 9.22 -8.70 1.17
CA ALA A 2 9.09 -8.79 2.61
C ALA A 2 7.72 -9.40 2.92
N PRO A 3 7.64 -10.42 3.80
CA PRO A 3 6.36 -10.98 4.21
C PRO A 3 5.56 -9.94 4.98
N LEU A 4 4.23 -9.89 4.77
CA LEU A 4 3.33 -8.96 5.45
C LEU A 4 3.52 -8.96 6.98
N SER A 5 3.80 -10.13 7.58
CA SER A 5 4.07 -10.26 9.01
C SER A 5 5.26 -9.42 9.49
N GLU A 6 6.28 -9.24 8.67
CA GLU A 6 7.45 -8.44 9.01
C GLU A 6 7.14 -6.94 8.96
N VAL A 7 6.42 -6.51 7.92
CA VAL A 7 5.91 -5.12 7.79
C VAL A 7 5.02 -4.76 8.99
N LEU A 8 4.13 -5.66 9.41
CA LEU A 8 3.27 -5.44 10.57
C LEU A 8 4.06 -5.38 11.89
N ARG A 9 5.09 -6.22 12.06
CA ARG A 9 5.98 -6.15 13.24
C ARG A 9 6.74 -4.83 13.31
N GLU A 10 7.22 -4.32 12.17
CA GLU A 10 7.88 -3.02 12.13
C GLU A 10 6.91 -1.88 12.45
N PHE A 11 5.68 -1.95 11.93
CA PHE A 11 4.62 -1.01 12.28
C PHE A 11 4.35 -0.96 13.79
N GLU A 12 4.20 -2.12 14.43
CA GLU A 12 4.02 -2.21 15.88
C GLU A 12 5.21 -1.63 16.65
N ARG A 13 6.44 -1.86 16.16
CA ARG A 13 7.66 -1.30 16.75
C ARG A 13 7.66 0.23 16.67
N ILE A 14 7.34 0.80 15.50
CA ILE A 14 7.20 2.26 15.32
C ILE A 14 6.13 2.81 16.27
N GLN A 15 4.97 2.14 16.41
CA GLN A 15 3.91 2.59 17.32
C GLN A 15 4.31 2.55 18.81
N ARG A 16 5.15 1.60 19.23
CA ARG A 16 5.70 1.58 20.59
C ARG A 16 6.68 2.72 20.81
N GLU A 17 7.66 2.87 19.93
CA GLU A 17 8.68 3.92 20.03
C GLU A 17 8.08 5.34 19.91
N GLN A 18 7.00 5.52 19.13
CA GLN A 18 6.23 6.76 19.06
C GLN A 18 5.63 7.13 20.43
N ARG A 19 5.09 6.15 21.16
CA ARG A 19 4.52 6.39 22.50
C ARG A 19 5.61 6.79 23.50
N GLU A 20 6.78 6.17 23.42
CA GLU A 20 7.94 6.52 24.24
C GLU A 20 8.48 7.92 23.90
N ALA A 21 8.56 8.26 22.61
CA ALA A 21 8.97 9.59 22.16
C ALA A 21 8.02 10.69 22.64
N ASN A 22 6.71 10.43 22.69
CA ASN A 22 5.72 11.38 23.21
C ASN A 22 5.88 11.67 24.71
N ALA A 23 6.52 10.77 25.47
CA ALA A 23 6.82 10.98 26.89
C ALA A 23 8.14 11.74 27.12
N CYS A 24 8.96 11.95 26.08
CA CYS A 24 10.19 12.72 26.16
C CYS A 24 9.88 14.22 26.25
N THR A 25 10.49 14.88 27.24
CA THR A 25 10.34 16.33 27.48
C THR A 25 11.52 17.15 26.98
N GLU A 26 12.64 16.51 26.66
CA GLU A 26 13.80 17.20 26.10
C GLU A 26 13.57 17.50 24.61
N ARG A 27 13.58 18.78 24.25
CA ARG A 27 13.18 19.24 22.93
C ARG A 27 14.03 18.65 21.80
N GLN A 28 15.35 18.56 21.98
CA GLN A 28 16.25 18.11 20.92
C GLN A 28 16.09 16.61 20.65
N GLU A 29 16.18 15.80 21.70
CA GLU A 29 15.94 14.36 21.66
C GLU A 29 14.54 14.03 21.16
N TRP A 30 13.51 14.79 21.57
CA TRP A 30 12.16 14.62 21.04
C TRP A 30 12.11 14.79 19.52
N TRP A 31 12.71 15.87 18.99
CA TRP A 31 12.74 16.14 17.54
C TRP A 31 13.54 15.08 16.78
N GLU A 32 14.69 14.65 17.30
CA GLU A 32 15.52 13.63 16.67
C GLU A 32 14.80 12.28 16.63
N ARG A 33 14.19 11.86 17.75
CA ARG A 33 13.40 10.62 17.83
C ARG A 33 12.20 10.66 16.88
N ARG A 34 11.46 11.77 16.86
CA ARG A 34 10.29 11.96 15.98
C ARG A 34 10.67 11.93 14.51
N SER A 35 11.76 12.59 14.13
CA SER A 35 12.27 12.61 12.74
C SER A 35 12.68 11.21 12.28
N ARG A 36 13.35 10.44 13.14
CA ARG A 36 13.73 9.05 12.83
C ARG A 36 12.50 8.14 12.66
N LEU A 37 11.48 8.32 13.49
CA LEU A 37 10.22 7.58 13.38
C LEU A 37 9.49 7.90 12.08
N ASP A 38 9.49 9.17 11.66
CA ASP A 38 8.86 9.61 10.42
C ASP A 38 9.51 8.95 9.18
N LEU A 39 10.84 8.97 9.11
CA LEU A 39 11.60 8.31 8.03
C LEU A 39 11.32 6.80 7.97
N ARG A 40 11.24 6.13 9.12
CA ARG A 40 10.91 4.70 9.18
C ARG A 40 9.48 4.43 8.75
N MET A 41 8.52 5.26 9.16
CA MET A 41 7.13 5.13 8.71
C MET A 41 7.02 5.34 7.20
N GLN A 42 7.73 6.32 6.64
CA GLN A 42 7.76 6.55 5.20
C GLN A 42 8.30 5.34 4.44
N SER A 43 9.43 4.79 4.87
CA SER A 43 10.02 3.58 4.29
C SER A 43 9.10 2.37 4.41
N LEU A 44 8.41 2.23 5.56
CA LEU A 44 7.45 1.16 5.78
C LEU A 44 6.27 1.26 4.79
N ILE A 45 5.70 2.45 4.61
CA ILE A 45 4.60 2.68 3.67
C ILE A 45 5.05 2.36 2.24
N GLN A 46 6.25 2.80 1.83
CA GLN A 46 6.79 2.47 0.51
C GLN A 46 6.97 0.97 0.31
N SER A 47 7.40 0.26 1.35
CA SER A 47 7.57 -1.20 1.31
C SER A 47 6.23 -1.93 1.23
N LEU A 48 5.23 -1.50 2.01
CA LEU A 48 3.86 -2.00 1.92
C LEU A 48 3.29 -1.78 0.51
N ASP A 49 3.55 -0.61 -0.07
CA ASP A 49 3.03 -0.22 -1.37
C ASP A 49 3.64 -1.03 -2.52
N SER A 50 4.96 -1.17 -2.53
CA SER A 50 5.70 -1.82 -3.62
C SER A 50 5.79 -3.34 -3.49
N GLU A 51 5.97 -3.87 -2.27
CA GLU A 51 6.27 -5.28 -2.06
C GLU A 51 5.05 -6.12 -1.67
N VAL A 52 4.07 -5.52 -0.98
CA VAL A 52 2.87 -6.24 -0.50
C VAL A 52 1.68 -5.96 -1.43
N LEU A 53 1.35 -4.70 -1.63
CA LEU A 53 0.23 -4.31 -2.48
C LEU A 53 0.59 -4.51 -3.95
N GLY A 54 1.72 -3.99 -4.41
CA GLY A 54 2.20 -4.18 -5.78
C GLY A 54 1.10 -3.85 -6.81
N CYS A 55 0.71 -4.85 -7.61
CA CYS A 55 -0.35 -4.71 -8.61
C CYS A 55 -1.76 -4.49 -8.01
N TRP A 56 -1.98 -4.86 -6.74
CA TRP A 56 -3.27 -4.68 -6.06
C TRP A 56 -3.50 -3.25 -5.54
N ARG A 57 -2.51 -2.36 -5.63
CA ARG A 57 -2.64 -0.95 -5.23
C ARG A 57 -3.82 -0.26 -5.92
N GLY A 58 -4.15 -0.67 -7.14
CA GLY A 58 -5.31 -0.17 -7.89
C GLY A 58 -6.66 -0.42 -7.20
N LEU A 59 -6.78 -1.43 -6.33
CA LEU A 59 -8.00 -1.68 -5.57
C LEU A 59 -8.28 -0.62 -4.50
N LEU A 60 -7.25 0.07 -4.01
CA LEU A 60 -7.39 1.13 -3.01
C LEU A 60 -7.71 2.48 -3.62
N LEU A 61 -7.61 2.60 -4.95
CA LEU A 61 -7.94 3.84 -5.63
C LEU A 61 -9.46 4.07 -5.56
N PRO A 62 -9.90 5.31 -5.31
CA PRO A 62 -11.31 5.65 -5.42
C PRO A 62 -11.82 5.21 -6.79
N ARG A 63 -12.95 4.49 -6.80
CA ARG A 63 -13.60 4.11 -8.04
C ARG A 63 -14.16 5.38 -8.67
N ASP A 64 -13.40 5.97 -9.57
CA ASP A 64 -13.85 7.11 -10.35
C ASP A 64 -14.91 6.61 -11.35
N PRO A 65 -16.18 7.03 -11.24
CA PRO A 65 -17.21 6.65 -12.20
C PRO A 65 -16.85 7.09 -13.63
N GLY A 66 -16.01 8.12 -13.79
CA GLY A 66 -15.48 8.57 -15.08
C GLY A 66 -14.25 7.80 -15.58
N ASN A 67 -13.64 6.95 -14.75
CA ASN A 67 -12.43 6.17 -15.07
C ASN A 67 -12.71 4.66 -15.10
N SER A 68 -13.99 4.27 -15.11
CA SER A 68 -14.46 2.90 -15.42
C SER A 68 -14.26 2.51 -16.90
N VAL A 69 -13.61 3.38 -17.66
CA VAL A 69 -13.38 3.28 -19.09
C VAL A 69 -12.20 2.33 -19.36
N LEU A 70 -12.39 1.03 -19.14
CA LEU A 70 -12.22 0.21 -20.34
C LEU A 70 -13.35 0.71 -21.22
N GLU A 71 -13.02 1.44 -22.30
CA GLU A 71 -14.03 1.78 -23.31
C GLU A 71 -14.85 0.50 -23.50
N GLU A 72 -16.17 0.54 -23.38
CA GLU A 72 -16.99 -0.68 -23.38
C GLU A 72 -16.65 -1.58 -24.59
N GLN A 73 -16.14 -0.97 -25.66
CA GLN A 73 -15.54 -1.59 -26.83
C GLN A 73 -14.27 -2.41 -26.54
N GLU A 74 -13.31 -1.87 -25.79
CA GLU A 74 -12.07 -2.54 -25.36
C GLU A 74 -12.40 -3.75 -24.45
N LEU A 75 -13.33 -3.57 -23.51
CA LEU A 75 -13.83 -4.69 -22.67
C LEU A 75 -14.54 -5.75 -23.54
N ALA A 76 -15.39 -5.34 -24.47
CA ALA A 76 -16.08 -6.25 -25.37
C ALA A 76 -15.13 -6.99 -26.33
N ARG A 77 -14.03 -6.35 -26.75
CA ARG A 77 -12.96 -6.98 -27.55
C ARG A 77 -12.25 -8.05 -26.73
N LEU A 78 -11.77 -7.71 -25.53
CA LEU A 78 -11.06 -8.65 -24.65
C LEU A 78 -11.95 -9.83 -24.25
N LEU A 79 -13.23 -9.60 -23.95
CA LEU A 79 -14.20 -10.68 -23.66
C LEU A 79 -14.51 -11.58 -24.86
N ARG A 80 -14.26 -11.12 -26.09
CA ARG A 80 -14.41 -11.92 -27.31
C ARG A 80 -13.19 -12.79 -27.52
N GLU A 81 -12.00 -12.20 -27.45
CA GLU A 81 -10.73 -12.92 -27.57
C GLU A 81 -10.58 -14.02 -26.52
N LEU A 82 -11.00 -13.76 -25.28
CA LEU A 82 -11.03 -14.78 -24.24
C LEU A 82 -11.97 -15.94 -24.57
N ARG A 83 -13.12 -15.65 -25.19
CA ARG A 83 -14.09 -16.67 -25.61
C ARG A 83 -13.55 -17.51 -26.76
N ASP A 84 -12.87 -16.88 -27.70
CA ASP A 84 -12.20 -17.56 -28.83
C ASP A 84 -11.07 -18.48 -28.35
N CYS A 85 -10.45 -18.16 -27.21
CA CYS A 85 -9.50 -19.01 -26.49
C CYS A 85 -10.16 -20.11 -25.63
N GLY A 86 -11.48 -20.31 -25.72
CA GLY A 86 -12.22 -21.36 -25.01
C GLY A 86 -12.56 -21.02 -23.56
N TRP A 87 -12.45 -19.76 -23.15
CA TRP A 87 -12.80 -19.31 -21.81
C TRP A 87 -14.31 -19.00 -21.72
N GLU A 88 -15.12 -19.95 -21.23
CA GLU A 88 -16.58 -19.83 -21.17
C GLU A 88 -17.16 -19.18 -19.89
N ARG A 89 -16.29 -18.62 -19.01
CA ARG A 89 -16.50 -18.11 -17.62
C ARG A 89 -16.07 -19.13 -16.54
N PRO A 90 -15.74 -18.69 -15.31
CA PRO A 90 -15.63 -19.59 -14.15
C PRO A 90 -17.00 -20.16 -13.75
#